data_AF-A0A350ATY1-F1
#
_entry.id   AF-A0A350ATY1-F1
#
_cell.length_a   1.000
_cell.length_b   1.000
_cell.length_c   1.000
_cell.angle_alpha   90.00
_cell.angle_beta   90.00
_cell.angle_gamma   90.00
#
_symmetry.space_group_name_H-M   'P 1'
#
loop_
_entity.id
_entity.type
_entity.pdbx_description
1 polymer ?
#
loop_
_entity_poly.entity_id
_entity_poly.type
_entity_poly.pdbx_seq_one_letter_code
_entity_poly.pdbx_strand_id
1 'polypeptide(L)' 'MSSKYTGKITALPAPQSSSGMILTYETSTSRKVIHLPPKTISSTESAPHGAGSYHDPEHHMKLMERVHALLLNSNAKK' A
#
# COMPACT_ATOMS: atom_id res chain seq x y z
N MET A 1 11.66 -2.40 29.35
CA MET A 1 11.15 -1.77 28.11
C MET A 1 11.18 -2.81 27.00
N SER A 2 10.03 -3.33 26.56
CA SER A 2 9.99 -4.39 25.53
C SER A 2 9.11 -3.96 24.36
N SER A 3 9.75 -3.77 23.20
CA SER A 3 9.12 -3.61 21.89
C SER A 3 8.20 -4.79 21.58
N LYS A 4 6.89 -4.56 21.40
CA LYS A 4 5.96 -5.57 20.84
C LYS A 4 4.85 -4.93 20.00
N TYR A 5 5.21 -4.09 19.03
CA TYR A 5 4.32 -3.84 17.89
C TYR A 5 4.70 -4.81 16.76
N THR A 6 4.49 -6.10 16.99
CA THR A 6 4.64 -7.12 15.93
C THR A 6 3.39 -7.08 15.06
N GLY A 7 3.37 -6.17 14.09
CA GLY A 7 2.40 -6.19 13.00
C GLY A 7 2.88 -7.12 11.89
N LYS A 8 2.01 -7.97 11.36
CA LYS A 8 2.28 -8.81 10.18
C LYS A 8 1.62 -8.16 8.96
N ILE A 9 2.42 -7.89 7.94
CA ILE A 9 1.93 -7.47 6.62
C ILE A 9 2.10 -8.65 5.68
N THR A 10 1.02 -9.05 4.99
CA THR A 10 1.05 -10.07 3.94
C THR A 10 0.43 -9.49 2.68
N ALA A 11 1.07 -9.68 1.53
CA ALA A 11 0.55 -9.31 0.22
C ALA A 11 0.37 -10.58 -0.62
N LEU A 12 -0.81 -10.77 -1.18
CA LEU A 12 -1.13 -11.90 -2.06
C LEU A 12 -1.80 -11.40 -3.34
N PRO A 13 -1.65 -12.09 -4.48
CA PRO A 13 -2.42 -11.80 -5.68
C PRO A 13 -3.93 -11.88 -5.40
N ALA A 14 -4.71 -10.97 -5.99
CA ALA A 14 -6.16 -11.03 -5.88
C ALA A 14 -6.71 -12.15 -6.80
N PRO A 15 -7.59 -13.04 -6.31
CA PRO A 15 -8.11 -14.16 -7.11
C PRO A 15 -8.93 -13.70 -8.32
N GLN A 16 -9.51 -12.50 -8.23
CA GLN A 16 -10.39 -11.94 -9.26
C GLN A 16 -9.65 -11.11 -10.32
N SER A 17 -8.35 -10.85 -10.15
CA SER A 17 -7.61 -9.92 -11.01
C SER A 17 -6.15 -10.33 -11.13
N SER A 18 -5.71 -10.58 -12.37
CA SER A 18 -4.33 -10.97 -12.69
C SER A 18 -3.28 -9.93 -12.29
N SER A 19 -3.69 -8.67 -12.09
CA SER A 19 -2.79 -7.57 -11.71
C SER A 19 -3.16 -6.91 -10.38
N GLY A 20 -4.24 -7.37 -9.72
CA GLY A 20 -4.69 -6.86 -8.42
C GLY A 20 -4.00 -7.57 -7.26
N MET A 21 -3.94 -6.91 -6.10
CA MET A 21 -3.32 -7.48 -4.89
C MET A 21 -4.27 -7.34 -3.70
N ILE A 22 -4.22 -8.29 -2.76
CA ILE A 22 -4.85 -8.20 -1.45
C ILE A 22 -3.75 -8.02 -0.42
N LEU A 23 -3.77 -6.89 0.28
CA LEU A 23 -2.88 -6.61 1.39
C LEU A 23 -3.62 -6.88 2.70
N THR A 24 -3.06 -7.73 3.55
CA THR A 24 -3.53 -7.95 4.91
C THR A 24 -2.54 -7.33 5.90
N TYR A 25 -3.02 -6.41 6.73
CA TYR A 25 -2.30 -5.88 7.87
C TYR A 25 -2.94 -6.41 9.16
N GLU A 26 -2.15 -7.09 9.97
CA GLU A 26 -2.60 -7.68 11.22
C GLU A 26 -1.74 -7.18 12.37
N THR A 27 -2.37 -6.65 13.41
CA THR A 27 -1.78 -6.31 14.70
C THR A 27 -2.33 -7.24 15.77
N SER A 28 -1.83 -7.15 17.00
CA SER A 28 -2.35 -7.92 18.13
C SER A 28 -3.84 -7.65 18.44
N THR A 29 -4.39 -6.54 17.96
CA THR A 29 -5.74 -6.08 18.28
C THR A 29 -6.64 -5.88 17.06
N SER A 30 -6.10 -5.95 15.84
CA SER A 30 -6.87 -5.61 14.64
C SER A 30 -6.35 -6.32 13.41
N ARG A 31 -7.26 -6.57 12.46
CA ARG A 31 -6.90 -7.03 11.12
C ARG A 31 -7.62 -6.16 10.10
N LYS A 32 -6.88 -5.63 9.13
CA LYS A 32 -7.41 -4.89 7.98
C LYS A 32 -7.02 -5.59 6.70
N VAL A 33 -7.99 -5.73 5.80
CA VAL A 33 -7.80 -6.26 4.44
C VAL A 33 -8.04 -5.12 3.46
N ILE A 34 -7.05 -4.87 2.60
CA ILE A 34 -7.08 -3.79 1.61
C ILE A 34 -7.00 -4.43 0.23
N HIS A 35 -8.02 -4.20 -0.58
CA HIS A 35 -8.03 -4.60 -1.99
C HIS A 35 -7.35 -3.51 -2.81
N LEU A 36 -6.16 -3.81 -3.30
CA LEU A 36 -5.42 -2.93 -4.20
C LEU A 36 -5.89 -3.21 -5.64
N PRO A 37 -6.43 -2.21 -6.35
CA PRO A 37 -6.84 -2.39 -7.73
C PRO A 37 -5.63 -2.74 -8.61
N PRO A 38 -5.86 -3.40 -9.76
CA PRO A 38 -4.80 -3.67 -10.72
C PRO A 38 -4.11 -2.36 -11.11
N LYS A 39 -2.81 -2.28 -10.82
CA LYS A 39 -2.03 -1.05 -11.07
C LYS A 39 -1.85 -0.89 -12.58
N THR A 40 -2.28 0.25 -13.12
CA THR A 40 -1.70 0.76 -14.37
C THR A 40 -0.29 1.19 -14.03
N ILE A 41 0.67 0.28 -14.17
CA ILE A 41 2.09 0.62 -14.00
C ILE A 41 2.43 1.51 -15.19
N SER A 42 2.56 2.82 -14.95
CA SER A 42 3.16 3.70 -15.94
C SER A 42 4.58 3.23 -16.15
N SER A 43 4.89 2.70 -17.33
CA SER A 43 6.24 2.23 -17.68
C SER A 43 7.29 3.33 -17.65
N THR A 44 6.86 4.59 -17.56
CA THR A 44 7.70 5.79 -17.48
C THR A 44 8.04 6.22 -16.06
N GLU A 45 7.45 5.61 -15.02
CA GLU A 45 7.73 5.97 -13.62
C GLU A 45 8.86 5.10 -13.07
N SER A 46 9.90 5.75 -12.54
CA SER A 46 10.98 5.07 -11.84
C SER A 46 10.44 4.23 -10.68
N ALA A 47 10.94 3.00 -10.56
CA ALA A 47 10.54 2.12 -9.46
C ALA A 47 10.86 2.79 -8.12
N PRO A 48 9.94 2.77 -7.13
CA PRO A 48 10.21 3.35 -5.82
C PRO A 48 11.41 2.64 -5.20
N HIS A 49 12.55 3.34 -5.08
CA HIS A 49 13.73 2.80 -4.44
C HIS A 49 13.52 2.74 -2.93
N GLY A 50 13.82 1.59 -2.32
CA GLY A 50 13.58 1.32 -0.89
C GLY A 50 14.30 2.27 0.07
N ALA A 51 15.29 3.03 -0.41
CA ALA A 51 16.01 4.07 0.34
C ALA A 51 15.79 5.50 -0.19
N GLY A 52 15.00 5.69 -1.26
CA GLY A 52 15.22 6.81 -2.18
C GLY A 52 14.03 7.66 -2.59
N SER A 53 12.78 7.37 -2.22
CA SER A 53 11.70 8.34 -2.54
C SER A 53 11.86 9.65 -1.75
N TYR A 54 12.46 9.61 -0.55
CA TYR A 54 12.72 10.82 0.25
C TYR A 54 13.80 11.74 -0.35
N HIS A 55 14.64 11.22 -1.25
CA HIS A 55 15.69 11.98 -1.93
C HIS A 55 15.17 12.73 -3.16
N ASP A 56 13.93 12.43 -3.58
CA ASP A 56 13.17 13.16 -4.59
C ASP A 56 11.85 13.63 -3.96
N PRO A 57 11.81 14.85 -3.38
CA PRO A 57 10.63 15.36 -2.70
C PRO A 57 9.37 15.37 -3.57
N GLU A 58 9.50 15.60 -4.88
CA GLU A 58 8.35 15.59 -5.80
C GLU A 58 7.81 14.17 -6.00
N HIS A 59 8.69 13.18 -6.14
CA HIS A 59 8.28 11.78 -6.21
C HIS A 59 7.65 11.31 -4.91
N HIS A 60 8.21 11.72 -3.76
CA HIS A 60 7.64 11.44 -2.45
C HIS A 60 6.20 11.97 -2.32
N MET A 61 5.96 13.24 -2.67
CA MET A 61 4.62 13.83 -2.60
C MET A 61 3.61 13.08 -3.47
N LYS A 62 3.97 12.75 -4.73
CA LYS A 62 3.11 11.98 -5.64
C LYS A 62 2.74 10.61 -5.05
N LEU A 63 3.67 9.95 -4.36
CA LEU A 63 3.38 8.69 -3.67
C LEU A 63 2.43 8.89 -2.49
N MET A 64 2.61 9.95 -1.70
CA MET A 64 1.74 10.24 -0.55
C MET A 64 0.32 10.62 -0.98
N GLU A 65 0.14 11.37 -2.07
CA GLU A 65 -1.18 11.68 -2.66
C GLU A 65 -1.94 10.40 -3.04
N ARG A 66 -1.25 9.43 -3.65
CA ARG A 66 -1.83 8.13 -4.01
C ARG A 66 -2.23 7.31 -2.78
N VAL A 67 -1.41 7.33 -1.73
CA VAL A 67 -1.75 6.69 -0.43
C VAL A 67 -3.00 7.34 0.15
N HIS A 68 -3.07 8.67 0.17
CA HIS A 68 -4.22 9.39 0.68
C HIS A 68 -5.50 9.06 -0.10
N ALA A 69 -5.44 9.05 -1.43
CA ALA A 69 -6.55 8.65 -2.28
C ALA A 69 -7.02 7.20 -2.03
N LEU A 70 -6.07 6.26 -1.83
CA LEU A 70 -6.40 4.88 -1.48
C LEU A 70 -7.17 4.81 -0.15
N LEU A 71 -6.72 5.55 0.87
CA LEU A 71 -7.35 5.57 2.19
C LEU A 71 -8.76 6.18 2.13
N LEU A 72 -8.94 7.28 1.38
CA LEU A 72 -10.27 7.87 1.18
C LEU A 72 -11.22 6.92 0.45
N ASN A 73 -10.77 6.31 -0.64
CA ASN A 73 -11.59 5.39 -1.43
C ASN A 73 -11.90 4.09 -0.68
N SER A 74 -11.05 3.67 0.26
CA SER A 74 -11.33 2.53 1.12
C SER A 74 -12.43 2.78 2.16
N ASN A 75 -12.70 4.05 2.49
CA ASN A 75 -13.81 4.44 3.38
C ASN A 75 -15.14 4.66 2.64
N ALA A 76 -15.12 4.76 1.30
CA ALA A 76 -16.32 4.97 0.48
C ALA A 76 -17.16 3.69 0.23
N LYS A 77 -16.71 2.53 0.74
CA LYS A 77 -17.44 1.24 0.67
C LYS A 77 -18.00 0.84 2.04
N LYS A 78 -18.80 1.71 2.66
CA LYS A 78 -19.66 1.36 3.80
C LYS A 78 -21.10 1.62 3.46
#